data_AF-A0AAI9D8P2-F1
#
_entry.id   AF-A0AAI9D8P2-F1
#
_cell.length_a   1.000
_cell.length_b   1.000
_cell.length_c   1.000
_cell.angle_alpha   90.00
_cell.angle_beta   90.00
_cell.angle_gamma   90.00
#
_symmetry.space_group_name_H-M   'P 1'
#
loop_
_entity.id
_entity.type
_entity.pdbx_description
1 polymer ?
#
loop_
_entity_poly.entity_id
_entity_poly.type
_entity_poly.pdbx_seq_one_letter_code
_entity_poly.pdbx_strand_id
1 'polypeptide(L)' 'MNIIYFDYIENYGINAGVGADWDFYLSFDELVKDCVRLYADNFVLASVVTRSFPFISYQESLKS' A
#
# COMPACT_ATOMS: atom_id res chain seq x y z
N MET A 1 11.87 -15.04 -0.82
CA MET A 1 10.94 -14.46 0.16
C MET A 1 10.99 -12.96 0.03
N ASN A 2 9.92 -12.38 -0.49
CA ASN A 2 9.80 -10.94 -0.74
C ASN A 2 9.10 -10.27 0.45
N ILE A 3 9.71 -9.22 1.00
CA ILE A 3 9.08 -8.42 2.06
C ILE A 3 8.39 -7.24 1.38
N ILE A 4 7.07 -7.20 1.47
CA ILE A 4 6.26 -6.12 0.91
C ILE A 4 5.87 -5.20 2.04
N TYR A 5 6.41 -3.98 2.00
CA TYR A 5 6.07 -2.95 2.97
C TYR A 5 4.76 -2.29 2.59
N PHE A 6 3.89 -2.09 3.57
CA PHE A 6 2.62 -1.41 3.34
C PHE A 6 2.28 -0.44 4.47
N ASP A 7 1.54 0.61 4.13
CA ASP A 7 0.93 1.59 5.02
C ASP A 7 -0.60 1.50 4.88
N TYR A 8 -1.29 1.24 5.98
CA TYR A 8 -2.75 1.20 6.01
C TYR A 8 -3.29 2.59 6.36
N ILE A 9 -4.06 3.16 5.45
CA ILE A 9 -4.66 4.48 5.59
C ILE A 9 -6.14 4.27 5.92
N GLU A 10 -6.51 4.55 7.16
CA GLU A 10 -7.87 4.39 7.65
C GLU A 10 -8.87 5.11 6.74
N ASN A 11 -9.95 4.42 6.36
CA ASN A 11 -11.01 4.90 5.46
C ASN A 11 -10.56 5.24 4.02
N TYR A 12 -9.31 4.94 3.64
CA TYR A 12 -8.80 5.22 2.29
C TYR A 12 -8.37 3.94 1.58
N GLY A 13 -7.42 3.19 2.15
CA GLY A 13 -6.87 1.98 1.51
C GLY A 13 -5.47 1.65 2.02
N ILE A 14 -4.66 1.06 1.15
CA ILE A 14 -3.33 0.56 1.48
C ILE A 14 -2.35 1.08 0.42
N ASN A 15 -1.29 1.73 0.86
CA ASN A 15 -0.16 2.06 0.01
C ASN A 15 0.93 1.01 0.21
N ALA A 16 1.36 0.30 -0.83
CA ALA A 16 2.31 -0.80 -0.71
C ALA A 16 3.39 -0.76 -1.79
N GLY A 17 4.62 -1.10 -1.40
CA GLY A 17 5.76 -1.23 -2.32
C GLY A 17 5.79 -2.60 -2.98
N VAL A 18 5.07 -2.77 -4.09
CA VAL A 18 4.97 -4.02 -4.84
C VAL A 18 5.76 -3.89 -6.14
N GLY A 19 6.73 -4.79 -6.36
CA GLY A 19 7.61 -4.70 -7.53
C GLY A 19 8.68 -3.61 -7.38
N ALA A 20 8.70 -2.66 -8.31
CA ALA A 20 9.68 -1.56 -8.33
C ALA A 20 9.14 -0.23 -7.79
N ASP A 21 7.81 -0.10 -7.70
CA ASP A 21 7.11 1.15 -7.37
C ASP A 21 6.16 0.98 -6.19
N TRP A 22 5.65 2.10 -5.68
CA TRP A 22 4.60 2.13 -4.67
C TRP A 22 3.24 2.25 -5.36
N ASP A 23 2.35 1.31 -5.05
CA ASP A 23 1.01 1.25 -5.60
C ASP A 23 -0.05 1.34 -4.50
N PHE A 24 -1.21 1.87 -4.88
CA PHE A 24 -2.35 2.01 -4.00
C PHE A 24 -3.39 0.91 -4.26
N TYR A 25 -3.86 0.29 -3.19
CA TYR A 25 -4.84 -0.79 -3.19
C TYR A 25 -6.03 -0.40 -2.30
N LEU A 26 -7.26 -0.69 -2.74
CA LEU A 26 -8.46 -0.35 -1.96
C LEU A 26 -8.66 -1.29 -0.77
N SER A 27 -8.09 -2.51 -0.84
CA SER A 27 -8.23 -3.52 0.20
C SER A 27 -7.03 -4.47 0.24
N PHE A 28 -6.88 -5.19 1.35
CA PHE A 28 -5.84 -6.22 1.48
C PHE A 28 -6.02 -7.34 0.47
N ASP A 29 -7.26 -7.66 0.07
CA ASP A 29 -7.52 -8.70 -0.92
C ASP A 29 -6.94 -8.35 -2.29
N GLU A 30 -6.98 -7.07 -2.68
CA GLU A 30 -6.35 -6.60 -3.92
C GLU A 30 -4.83 -6.68 -3.84
N LEU A 31 -4.25 -6.19 -2.75
CA LEU A 31 -2.81 -6.28 -2.50
C LEU A 31 -2.33 -7.74 -2.52
N VAL A 32 -3.04 -8.64 -1.84
CA VAL A 32 -2.69 -10.07 -1.78
C VAL A 32 -2.80 -10.73 -3.15
N LYS A 33 -3.85 -10.44 -3.93
CA LYS A 33 -3.98 -10.96 -5.31
C LYS A 33 -2.79 -10.55 -6.18
N ASP A 34 -2.35 -9.31 -6.06
CA ASP A 34 -1.23 -8.83 -6.85
C ASP A 34 0.12 -9.40 -6.39
N CYS A 35 0.31 -9.55 -5.07
CA CYS A 35 1.47 -10.23 -4.51
C CYS A 35 1.54 -11.70 -4.94
N VAL A 36 0.41 -12.43 -4.92
CA VAL A 36 0.34 -13.82 -5.39
C VAL A 36 0.65 -13.91 -6.88
N ARG A 37 0.14 -12.98 -7.69
CA ARG A 37 0.43 -12.91 -9.13
C ARG A 37 1.93 -12.74 -9.41
N LEU A 38 2.63 -11.94 -8.62
CA LEU A 38 4.05 -11.59 -8.83
C LEU A 38 5.03 -12.57 -8.16
N TYR A 39 4.66 -13.09 -7.00
CA TYR A 39 5.57 -13.80 -6.10
C TYR A 39 5.08 -15.20 -5.69
N ALA A 40 3.92 -15.65 -6.19
CA ALA A 40 3.21 -16.82 -5.67
C ALA A 40 3.07 -16.73 -4.14
N ASP A 41 3.38 -17.78 -3.40
CA ASP A 41 3.30 -17.78 -1.93
C ASP A 41 4.62 -17.32 -1.26
N ASN A 42 5.58 -16.81 -2.03
CA ASN A 42 6.93 -16.45 -1.54
C ASN A 42 7.04 -14.98 -1.13
N PHE A 43 6.08 -14.49 -0.36
CA PHE A 43 6.07 -13.12 0.17
C PHE A 43 5.54 -13.03 1.60
N VAL A 44 5.89 -11.94 2.27
CA VAL A 44 5.33 -11.56 3.56
C VAL A 44 4.97 -10.07 3.53
N LEU A 45 3.85 -9.72 4.15
CA LEU A 45 3.41 -8.34 4.30
C LEU A 45 3.96 -7.78 5.62
N ALA A 46 4.63 -6.63 5.55
CA ALA A 46 5.18 -5.94 6.70
C ALA A 46 4.59 -4.54 6.78
N SER A 47 3.83 -4.26 7.84
CA SER A 47 3.32 -2.91 8.08
C SER A 47 4.48 -1.99 8.43
N VAL A 48 4.64 -0.90 7.70
CA VAL A 48 5.46 0.22 8.14
C VAL A 48 4.58 1.11 9.01
N VAL A 49 4.92 1.22 10.29
CA VAL A 49 4.38 2.25 11.16
C VAL A 49 5.02 3.57 10.72
N THR A 50 4.55 4.13 9.62
CA THR A 50 4.84 5.51 9.28
C THR A 50 4.30 6.32 10.45
N ARG A 51 5.19 7.05 11.16
CA ARG A 51 4.71 8.22 11.90
C ARG A 51 3.96 9.02 10.85
N SER A 52 2.65 9.13 11.02
CA SER A 52 1.75 9.80 10.10
C SER A 52 2.36 11.14 9.73
N PHE A 53 3.06 11.18 8.59
CA PHE A 53 3.37 12.43 7.93
C PHE A 53 2.01 13.08 7.66
N PRO A 54 1.88 14.41 7.73
CA PRO A 54 0.59 15.06 7.54
C PRO A 54 0.08 14.64 6.17
N PHE A 55 -0.91 13.75 6.17
CA PHE A 55 -1.55 13.28 4.97
C PHE A 55 -2.27 14.48 4.39
N ILE A 56 -1.66 15.11 3.38
CA ILE A 56 -2.34 16.09 2.54
C ILE A 56 -3.33 15.25 1.74
N SER A 57 -4.58 15.26 2.21
CA SER A 57 -5.67 14.59 1.51
C SER A 57 -5.71 15.06 0.06
N TYR A 58 -5.98 14.14 -0.86
CA TYR A 58 -6.12 14.43 -2.30
C TYR A 58 -7.20 15.49 -2.60
N GLN A 59 -7.99 15.90 -1.60
CA GLN A 59 -8.99 16.95 -1.70
C GLN A 59 -8.44 18.38 -1.62
N GLU A 60 -7.18 18.58 -1.20
CA GLU A 60 -6.57 19.93 -1.17
C GLU A 60 -6.03 20.39 -2.53
N SER A 61 -5.96 19.52 -3.54
CA SER A 61 -5.52 19.87 -4.90
C SER A 61 -6.62 20.44 -5.80
N LEU A 62 -7.86 20.55 -5.30
CA LEU A 62 -9.04 21.02 -6.08
C LEU A 62 -9.55 22.42 -5.71
N LYS A 63 -8.78 23.22 -4.96
CA LYS A 63 -9.10 24.64 -4.75
C LYS A 63 -8.08 25.52 -5.46
N SER A 64 -8.36 25.83 -6.73
CA SER A 64 -7.82 26.99 -7.46
C SER A 64 -8.66 28.22 -7.21
#